data_AF-A0A519ICY4-F1
#
_entry.id   AF-A0A519ICY4-F1
#
_cell.length_a   1.000
_cell.length_b   1.000
_cell.length_c   1.000
_cell.angle_alpha   90.00
_cell.angle_beta   90.00
_cell.angle_gamma   90.00
#
_symmetry.space_group_name_H-M   'P 1'
#
loop_
_entity.id
_entity.type
_entity.pdbx_description
1 polymer ?
#
loop_
_entity_poly.entity_id
_entity_poly.type
_entity_poly.pdbx_seq_one_letter_code
_entity_poly.pdbx_strand_id
1 'polypeptide(L)'
;RGLDIGSSLTWTDSKITKNDKFPASVGKWQPRIPAWRASAVATYRPDAIWSYTLGARYSGKQYGTLDNTDTNGFAYQGTSRYFTTDVRVRYQASKQVSLAVGIDNLNNYRYWNFHPYPQRTYMAELKITP
;
A
#
# COMPACT_ATOMS: atom_id res chain seq x y z
N ARG A 1 -13.23 7.82 -22.61
CA ARG A 1 -12.65 9.07 -22.02
C ARG A 1 -13.05 9.11 -20.55
N GLY A 2 -12.19 9.55 -19.65
CA GLY A 2 -12.52 9.68 -18.21
C GLY A 2 -11.93 8.60 -17.28
N LEU A 3 -11.18 7.63 -17.80
CA LEU A 3 -10.44 6.68 -16.98
C LEU A 3 -8.97 7.09 -16.94
N ASP A 4 -8.45 7.37 -15.75
CA ASP A 4 -7.04 7.58 -15.47
C ASP A 4 -6.50 6.41 -14.67
N ILE A 5 -5.32 5.89 -15.05
CA ILE A 5 -4.67 4.77 -14.38
C ILE A 5 -3.22 5.14 -14.11
N GLY A 6 -2.77 4.87 -12.88
CA GLY A 6 -1.35 4.88 -12.53
C GLY A 6 -1.00 3.56 -11.85
N SER A 7 0.15 2.98 -12.20
CA SER A 7 0.61 1.73 -11.57
C SER A 7 2.12 1.65 -11.51
N SER A 8 2.60 0.78 -10.61
CA SER A 8 3.99 0.34 -10.55
C SER A 8 4.03 -1.14 -10.21
N LEU A 9 5.01 -1.84 -10.78
CA LEU A 9 5.33 -3.22 -10.44
C LEU A 9 6.85 -3.35 -10.39
N THR A 10 7.35 -3.90 -9.30
CA THR A 10 8.77 -4.15 -9.11
C THR A 10 8.96 -5.60 -8.70
N TRP A 11 9.89 -6.25 -9.38
CA TRP A 11 10.49 -7.51 -8.96
C TRP A 11 11.94 -7.28 -8.53
N THR A 12 12.38 -7.95 -7.48
CA THR A 12 13.77 -7.89 -7.03
C THR A 12 14.29 -9.28 -6.67
N ASP A 13 15.56 -9.54 -6.97
CA ASP A 13 16.35 -10.61 -6.34
C ASP A 13 17.42 -9.97 -5.44
N SER A 14 17.06 -9.72 -4.17
CA SER A 14 17.89 -8.98 -3.22
C SER A 14 18.68 -9.90 -2.28
N LYS A 15 19.15 -11.04 -2.79
CA LYS A 15 19.94 -11.97 -1.98
C LYS A 15 21.31 -11.40 -1.65
N ILE A 16 21.71 -11.57 -0.39
CA ILE A 16 23.05 -11.21 0.08
C ILE A 16 24.04 -12.24 -0.47
N THR A 17 24.95 -11.81 -1.35
CA THR A 17 25.94 -12.69 -1.99
C THR A 17 27.23 -12.83 -1.18
N LYS A 18 27.56 -11.85 -0.34
CA LYS A 18 28.74 -11.87 0.55
C LYS A 18 28.50 -11.03 1.80
N ASN A 19 28.91 -11.55 2.96
CA ASN A 19 28.96 -10.81 4.22
C ASN A 19 29.94 -11.46 5.21
N ASP A 20 31.18 -10.97 5.23
CA ASP A 20 32.25 -11.54 6.06
C ASP A 20 32.02 -11.32 7.56
N LYS A 21 31.27 -10.28 7.93
CA LYS A 21 30.97 -9.95 9.33
C LYS A 21 29.76 -10.69 9.89
N PHE A 22 28.92 -11.26 9.03
CA PHE A 22 27.77 -12.06 9.45
C PHE A 22 27.43 -13.14 8.40
N PRO A 23 28.21 -14.23 8.34
CA PRO A 23 28.09 -15.25 7.28
C PRO A 23 26.70 -15.91 7.19
N ALA A 24 25.94 -15.96 8.29
CA ALA A 24 24.58 -16.51 8.33
C ALA A 24 23.58 -15.77 7.42
N SER A 25 23.88 -14.52 7.03
CA SER A 25 23.04 -13.76 6.09
C SER A 25 23.27 -14.12 4.62
N VAL A 26 24.36 -14.82 4.28
CA VAL A 26 24.65 -15.14 2.87
C VAL A 26 23.58 -16.07 2.30
N GLY A 27 23.08 -15.75 1.10
CA GLY A 27 21.95 -16.42 0.44
C GLY A 27 20.57 -16.01 0.97
N LYS A 28 20.50 -15.20 2.02
CA LYS A 28 19.26 -14.65 2.58
C LYS A 28 18.84 -13.39 1.85
N TRP A 29 17.55 -13.09 1.89
CA TRP A 29 16.99 -11.85 1.35
C TRP A 29 17.40 -10.66 2.21
N GLN A 30 17.76 -9.55 1.58
CA GLN A 30 18.00 -8.32 2.30
C GLN A 30 16.75 -7.87 3.09
N PRO A 31 16.92 -7.38 4.33
CA PRO A 31 15.80 -6.89 5.13
C PRO A 31 14.98 -5.82 4.40
N ARG A 32 13.66 -5.87 4.58
CA ARG A 32 12.67 -4.90 4.06
C ARG A 32 12.56 -4.77 2.54
N ILE A 33 13.20 -5.66 1.78
CA ILE A 33 13.07 -5.71 0.32
C ILE A 33 12.24 -6.94 -0.07
N PRO A 34 10.96 -6.79 -0.40
CA PRO A 34 10.14 -7.90 -0.87
C PRO A 34 10.51 -8.25 -2.32
N ALA A 35 10.43 -9.53 -2.66
CA ALA A 35 10.63 -9.98 -4.04
C ALA A 35 9.65 -9.33 -5.04
N TRP A 36 8.44 -8.99 -4.58
CA TRP A 36 7.41 -8.34 -5.39
C TRP A 36 6.78 -7.19 -4.61
N ARG A 37 6.67 -6.03 -5.26
CA ARG A 37 5.92 -4.87 -4.76
C ARG A 37 5.14 -4.24 -5.92
N ALA A 38 3.89 -3.91 -5.67
CA ALA A 38 3.04 -3.30 -6.69
C ALA A 38 2.12 -2.24 -6.08
N SER A 39 1.80 -1.24 -6.87
CA SER A 39 0.74 -0.28 -6.60
C SER A 39 -0.08 -0.05 -7.86
N ALA A 40 -1.37 0.19 -7.68
CA ALA A 40 -2.24 0.63 -8.75
C ALA A 40 -3.27 1.62 -8.19
N VAL A 41 -3.62 2.61 -9.01
CA VAL A 41 -4.74 3.52 -8.78
C VAL A 41 -5.49 3.67 -10.10
N ALA A 42 -6.80 3.60 -10.03
CA ALA A 42 -7.68 3.88 -11.15
C ALA A 42 -8.73 4.91 -10.71
N THR A 43 -8.89 5.98 -11.48
CA THR A 43 -9.96 6.95 -11.28
C THR A 43 -10.84 7.02 -12.51
N TYR A 44 -12.13 6.76 -12.33
CA TYR A 44 -13.14 6.88 -13.36
C TYR A 44 -13.99 8.13 -13.15
N ARG A 45 -14.12 8.94 -14.20
CA ARG A 45 -14.90 10.17 -14.29
C ARG A 45 -15.87 10.07 -15.46
N PRO A 46 -17.11 9.57 -15.23
CA PRO A 46 -18.09 9.45 -16.30
C PRO A 46 -18.51 10.82 -16.85
N ASP A 47 -18.44 11.87 -16.02
CA ASP A 47 -18.81 13.24 -16.31
C ASP A 47 -18.00 14.23 -15.46
N ALA A 48 -18.37 15.52 -15.48
CA ALA A 48 -17.74 16.57 -14.69
C ALA A 48 -18.15 16.57 -13.20
N ILE A 49 -19.15 15.78 -12.83
CA ILE A 49 -19.78 15.78 -11.50
C ILE A 49 -19.15 14.70 -10.62
N TRP A 50 -18.92 13.51 -11.17
CA TRP A 50 -18.51 12.35 -10.40
C TRP A 50 -17.06 11.94 -10.63
N SER A 51 -16.40 11.47 -9.57
CA SER A 51 -15.14 10.75 -9.68
C SER A 51 -15.13 9.56 -8.72
N TYR A 52 -14.80 8.38 -9.24
CA TYR A 52 -14.68 7.14 -8.47
C TYR A 52 -13.23 6.67 -8.53
N THR A 53 -12.58 6.52 -7.39
CA THR A 53 -11.18 6.09 -7.31
C THR A 53 -11.08 4.77 -6.56
N LEU A 54 -10.32 3.84 -7.12
CA LEU A 54 -9.89 2.59 -6.48
C LEU A 54 -8.35 2.57 -6.41
N GLY A 55 -7.81 2.38 -5.22
CA GLY A 55 -6.39 2.15 -4.96
C GLY A 55 -6.13 0.71 -4.52
N ALA A 56 -4.99 0.16 -4.91
CA ALA A 56 -4.51 -1.14 -4.46
C ALA A 56 -3.00 -1.10 -4.22
N ARG A 57 -2.53 -1.67 -3.11
CA ARG A 57 -1.10 -1.80 -2.79
C ARG A 57 -0.78 -3.21 -2.33
N TYR A 58 0.27 -3.78 -2.90
CA TYR A 58 0.77 -5.10 -2.58
C TYR A 58 2.25 -5.04 -2.21
N SER A 59 2.63 -5.78 -1.18
CA SER A 59 4.01 -6.09 -0.86
C SER A 59 4.10 -7.56 -0.45
N GLY A 60 5.05 -8.27 -1.07
CA GLY A 60 5.39 -9.64 -0.71
C GLY A 60 5.99 -9.75 0.69
N LYS A 61 6.45 -10.96 1.03
CA LYS A 61 7.13 -11.24 2.29
C LYS A 61 8.35 -10.33 2.43
N GLN A 62 8.53 -9.80 3.63
CA GLN A 62 9.69 -9.01 4.03
C GLN A 62 10.27 -9.63 5.29
N TYR A 63 11.57 -9.45 5.48
CA TYR A 63 12.29 -9.85 6.69
C TYR A 63 12.80 -8.59 7.38
N GLY A 64 12.82 -8.62 8.70
CA GLY A 64 13.42 -7.63 9.57
C GLY A 64 14.86 -7.99 9.94
N THR A 65 15.21 -9.28 9.97
CA THR A 65 16.57 -9.74 10.32
C THR A 65 17.40 -10.10 9.10
N LEU A 66 18.72 -9.91 9.19
CA LEU A 66 19.68 -10.22 8.12
C LEU A 66 19.76 -11.71 7.79
N ASP A 67 19.50 -12.58 8.76
CA ASP A 67 19.51 -14.03 8.61
C ASP A 67 18.13 -14.62 8.22
N ASN A 68 17.10 -13.77 8.12
CA ASN A 68 15.72 -14.12 7.80
C ASN A 68 15.07 -15.12 8.78
N THR A 69 15.50 -15.13 10.04
CA THR A 69 14.93 -15.98 11.09
C THR A 69 13.56 -15.50 11.57
N ASP A 70 13.20 -14.24 11.31
CA ASP A 70 11.90 -13.66 11.61
C ASP A 70 10.82 -14.12 10.61
N THR A 71 10.46 -15.39 10.69
CA THR A 71 9.57 -16.03 9.71
C THR A 71 8.10 -15.62 9.85
N ASN A 72 7.66 -15.22 11.04
CA ASN A 72 6.31 -14.72 11.30
C ASN A 72 6.25 -13.18 11.24
N GLY A 73 5.94 -12.65 10.06
CA GLY A 73 5.79 -11.21 9.86
C GLY A 73 4.59 -10.55 10.54
N PHE A 74 3.70 -11.31 11.20
CA PHE A 74 2.50 -10.79 11.90
C PHE A 74 2.63 -10.83 13.43
N ALA A 75 3.81 -11.15 13.96
CA ALA A 75 4.10 -11.08 15.39
C ALA A 75 4.30 -9.63 15.86
N TYR A 76 4.33 -9.41 17.17
CA TYR A 76 4.75 -8.14 17.76
C TYR A 76 6.14 -7.76 17.23
N GLN A 77 6.30 -6.52 16.77
CA GLN A 77 7.50 -6.02 16.08
C GLN A 77 7.84 -6.69 14.73
N GLY A 78 6.91 -7.48 14.16
CA GLY A 78 7.10 -8.14 12.87
C GLY A 78 7.05 -7.19 11.66
N THR A 79 7.45 -7.74 10.50
CA THR A 79 7.35 -7.07 9.18
C THR A 79 6.45 -7.88 8.26
N SER A 80 5.19 -7.46 8.12
CA SER A 80 4.19 -8.22 7.37
C SER A 80 4.34 -8.06 5.86
N ARG A 81 3.92 -9.08 5.11
CA ARG A 81 3.38 -8.88 3.77
C ARG A 81 2.04 -8.16 3.87
N TYR A 82 1.60 -7.49 2.81
CA TYR A 82 0.29 -6.85 2.81
C TYR A 82 -0.34 -6.77 1.43
N PHE A 83 -1.67 -6.73 1.43
CA PHE A 83 -2.49 -6.32 0.30
C PHE A 83 -3.63 -5.44 0.83
N THR A 84 -3.60 -4.16 0.53
CA THR A 84 -4.63 -3.19 0.95
C THR A 84 -5.30 -2.58 -0.26
N THR A 85 -6.59 -2.29 -0.12
CA THR A 85 -7.35 -1.54 -1.12
C THR A 85 -7.98 -0.30 -0.49
N ASP A 86 -8.13 0.76 -1.27
CA ASP A 86 -8.75 2.01 -0.83
C ASP A 86 -9.78 2.45 -1.86
N VAL A 87 -10.83 3.12 -1.42
CA VAL A 87 -11.83 3.70 -2.34
C VAL A 87 -12.14 5.13 -1.96
N ARG A 88 -12.41 5.97 -2.97
CA ARG A 88 -12.87 7.35 -2.78
C ARG A 88 -13.89 7.72 -3.83
N VAL A 89 -14.98 8.35 -3.42
CA VAL A 89 -15.97 8.94 -4.30
C VAL A 89 -15.98 10.44 -4.08
N ARG A 90 -15.96 11.20 -5.17
CA ARG A 90 -16.09 12.66 -5.17
C ARG A 90 -17.33 13.08 -5.95
N TYR A 91 -18.03 14.06 -5.42
CA TYR A 91 -19.18 14.73 -6.02
C TYR A 91 -18.90 16.23 -6.14
N GLN A 92 -19.03 16.78 -7.35
CA GLN A 92 -18.95 18.22 -7.62
C GLN A 92 -20.37 18.80 -7.60
N ALA A 93 -20.75 19.44 -6.50
CA ALA A 93 -22.09 19.99 -6.33
C ALA A 93 -22.31 21.30 -7.11
N SER A 94 -21.27 22.12 -7.24
CA SER A 94 -21.25 23.36 -8.04
C SER A 94 -19.83 23.66 -8.53
N LYS A 95 -19.56 24.78 -9.20
CA LYS A 95 -18.17 25.13 -9.58
C LYS A 95 -17.27 25.38 -8.35
N GLN A 96 -17.86 25.81 -7.23
CA GLN A 96 -17.17 26.19 -6.00
C GLN A 96 -17.15 25.08 -4.95
N VAL A 97 -18.14 24.18 -4.96
CA VAL A 97 -18.38 23.23 -3.87
C VAL A 97 -18.21 21.78 -4.33
N SER A 98 -17.42 21.01 -3.59
CA SER A 98 -17.34 19.56 -3.76
C SER A 98 -17.31 18.81 -2.44
N LEU A 99 -17.84 17.60 -2.48
CA LEU A 99 -17.84 16.64 -1.38
C LEU A 99 -17.02 15.42 -1.78
N ALA A 100 -16.39 14.76 -0.82
CA ALA A 100 -15.85 13.43 -1.04
C ALA A 100 -15.98 12.56 0.21
N VAL A 101 -16.10 11.27 -0.02
CA VAL A 101 -16.04 10.25 1.02
C VAL A 101 -15.10 9.15 0.57
N GLY A 102 -14.44 8.49 1.51
CA GLY A 102 -13.52 7.41 1.19
C GLY A 102 -13.33 6.43 2.34
N ILE A 103 -12.79 5.28 1.98
CA ILE A 103 -12.42 4.21 2.91
C ILE A 103 -11.00 3.80 2.56
N ASP A 104 -10.07 4.03 3.48
CA ASP A 104 -8.73 3.46 3.42
C ASP A 104 -8.74 2.06 4.03
N ASN A 105 -7.94 1.15 3.47
CA ASN A 105 -7.89 -0.24 3.89
C ASN A 105 -9.30 -0.89 3.89
N LEU A 106 -10.00 -0.77 2.76
CA LEU A 106 -11.36 -1.26 2.50
C LEU A 106 -11.51 -2.76 2.77
N ASN A 107 -10.46 -3.56 2.63
CA ASN A 107 -10.47 -4.99 2.97
C ASN A 107 -10.12 -5.27 4.44
N ASN A 108 -9.88 -4.24 5.25
CA ASN A 108 -9.50 -4.30 6.66
C ASN A 108 -8.33 -5.24 6.93
N TYR A 109 -7.32 -5.23 6.05
CA TYR A 109 -6.14 -6.05 6.19
C TYR A 109 -5.33 -5.58 7.40
N ARG A 110 -4.98 -6.51 8.30
CA ARG A 110 -4.15 -6.23 9.48
C ARG A 110 -2.71 -6.58 9.17
N TYR A 111 -1.82 -5.59 9.23
CA TYR A 111 -0.41 -5.76 8.89
C TYR A 111 0.48 -4.88 9.77
N TRP A 112 1.75 -5.27 9.84
CA TRP A 112 2.73 -4.74 10.77
C TRP A 112 3.99 -4.27 10.05
N ASN A 113 4.60 -3.24 10.61
CA ASN A 113 6.02 -2.93 10.43
C ASN A 113 6.48 -2.32 11.75
N PHE A 114 7.05 -3.14 12.63
CA PHE A 114 7.34 -2.82 14.03
C PHE A 114 6.08 -2.55 14.90
N HIS A 115 5.14 -1.74 14.43
CA HIS A 115 3.83 -1.48 15.01
C HIS A 115 2.72 -1.83 14.01
N PRO A 116 1.46 -2.00 14.46
CA PRO A 116 0.34 -2.20 13.53
C PRO A 116 0.12 -0.94 12.69
N TYR A 117 -0.20 -1.12 11.41
CA TYR A 117 -0.70 -0.03 10.57
C TYR A 117 -2.18 0.26 10.87
N PRO A 118 -2.68 1.45 10.49
CA PRO A 118 -4.11 1.77 10.56
C PRO A 118 -4.95 0.68 9.90
N GLN A 119 -5.99 0.26 10.63
CA GLN A 119 -7.04 -0.61 10.11
C GLN A 119 -7.96 0.20 9.19
N ARG A 120 -9.10 -0.38 8.80
CA ARG A 120 -10.10 0.32 7.99
C ARG A 120 -10.44 1.68 8.60
N THR A 121 -10.25 2.73 7.81
CA THR A 121 -10.50 4.12 8.23
C THR A 121 -11.45 4.78 7.25
N TYR A 122 -12.35 5.63 7.76
CA TYR A 122 -13.33 6.36 6.96
C TYR A 122 -12.97 7.84 6.93
N MET A 123 -13.15 8.47 5.78
CA MET A 123 -12.88 9.89 5.58
C MET A 123 -14.08 10.58 4.91
N ALA A 124 -14.28 11.85 5.26
CA ALA A 124 -15.21 12.75 4.59
C ALA A 124 -14.54 14.12 4.41
N GLU A 125 -14.77 14.75 3.26
CA GLU A 125 -14.16 16.01 2.85
C GLU A 125 -15.24 16.92 2.26
N LEU A 126 -15.23 18.19 2.67
CA LEU A 126 -15.95 19.29 2.03
C LEU A 126 -14.92 20.31 1.58
N LYS A 127 -14.95 20.67 0.30
CA LYS A 127 -14.12 21.73 -0.26
C LYS A 127 -15.02 22.84 -0.81
N ILE A 128 -14.72 24.07 -0.40
CA ILE A 128 -15.34 25.30 -0.89
C ILE A 128 -14.22 26.17 -1.44
N THR A 129 -14.30 26.55 -2.71
CA THR A 129 -13.35 27.47 -3.34
C THR A 129 -14.06 28.81 -3.58
N PRO A 130 -13.50 29.94 -3.13
CA PRO A 130 -14.10 31.26 -3.32
C PRO A 130 -14.20 31.65 -4.80
#